data_AF-A0A820WRY2-F1
#
_entry.id   AF-A0A820WRY2-F1
#
_cell.length_a   1.000
_cell.length_b   1.000
_cell.length_c   1.000
_cell.angle_alpha   90.00
_cell.angle_beta   90.00
_cell.angle_gamma   90.00
#
_symmetry.space_group_name_H-M   'P 1'
#
loop_
_entity.id
_entity.type
_entity.pdbx_description
1 polymer ?
#
loop_
_entity_poly.entity_id
_entity_poly.type
_entity_poly.pdbx_seq_one_letter_code
_entity_poly.pdbx_strand_id
1 'polypeptide(L)'
;YVDKYFSQNVAILEAIGHFGNGIENLTWNHIQKYIELTKIEDLNEDNLFNEFTELKLTFEIIKKKQVSLFDQIQFFLSNEQEKDTNTSLPMTIRQNEMDEKDQEDQTKVIRSDQLWAMLFAVNATPTLNMKKLIYFLYSIPASNAYVECVFSDMKYLLNDSRNRMSVESIAAELQIRRNGSISGIDMHKYLLSQKELLEAISSNNKYTLKKQRID
;
A
#
# COMPACT_ATOMS: atom_id res chain seq x y z
N TYR A 1 -3.55 -22.67 10.44
CA TYR A 1 -4.03 -21.69 9.43
C TYR A 1 -2.86 -20.87 8.91
N VAL A 2 -2.12 -20.20 9.80
CA VAL A 2 -0.90 -19.45 9.48
C VAL A 2 0.11 -20.28 8.67
N ASP A 3 0.47 -21.48 9.13
CA ASP A 3 1.44 -22.35 8.41
C ASP A 3 0.95 -22.75 7.01
N LYS A 4 -0.36 -22.98 6.86
CA LYS A 4 -0.97 -23.32 5.56
C LYS A 4 -0.93 -22.12 4.61
N TYR A 5 -1.17 -20.91 5.11
CA TYR A 5 -1.10 -19.69 4.32
C TYR A 5 0.33 -19.37 3.90
N PHE A 6 1.30 -19.46 4.83
CA PHE A 6 2.71 -19.25 4.51
C PHE A 6 3.22 -20.30 3.52
N SER A 7 2.91 -21.58 3.74
CA SER A 7 3.32 -22.67 2.83
C SER A 7 2.82 -22.47 1.40
N GLN A 8 1.65 -21.84 1.21
CA GLN A 8 1.09 -21.55 -0.11
C GLN A 8 1.74 -20.34 -0.79
N ASN A 9 2.32 -19.41 -0.02
CA ASN A 9 2.84 -18.14 -0.52
C ASN A 9 4.36 -17.99 -0.38
N VAL A 10 5.09 -19.01 0.11
CA VAL A 10 6.56 -18.97 0.28
C VAL A 10 7.25 -18.51 -0.99
N ALA A 11 6.89 -19.08 -2.14
CA ALA A 11 7.52 -18.77 -3.42
C ALA A 11 7.38 -17.28 -3.81
N ILE A 12 6.24 -16.67 -3.51
CA ILE A 12 5.99 -15.24 -3.76
C ILE A 12 6.82 -14.40 -2.79
N LEU A 13 6.83 -14.74 -1.50
CA LEU A 13 7.58 -14.01 -0.48
C LEU A 13 9.08 -14.06 -0.73
N GLU A 14 9.61 -15.21 -1.16
CA GLU A 14 11.00 -15.34 -1.60
C GLU A 14 11.30 -14.46 -2.82
N ALA A 15 10.42 -14.47 -3.83
CA ALA A 15 10.57 -13.64 -5.02
C ALA A 15 10.59 -12.14 -4.68
N ILE A 16 9.69 -11.70 -3.78
CA ILE A 16 9.61 -10.34 -3.26
C ILE A 16 10.89 -9.93 -2.53
N GLY A 17 11.47 -10.84 -1.73
CA GLY A 17 12.69 -10.58 -0.95
C GLY A 17 13.87 -10.07 -1.80
N HIS A 18 13.98 -10.51 -3.06
CA HIS A 18 15.03 -10.04 -3.97
C HIS A 18 14.94 -8.55 -4.31
N PHE A 19 13.74 -7.97 -4.32
CA PHE A 19 13.55 -6.53 -4.57
C PHE A 19 13.90 -5.66 -3.35
N GLY A 20 13.88 -6.25 -2.15
CA GLY A 20 14.32 -5.59 -0.91
C GLY A 20 15.83 -5.35 -0.87
N ASN A 21 16.61 -6.22 -1.51
CA ASN A 21 18.08 -6.17 -1.53
C ASN A 21 18.66 -5.17 -2.53
N GLY A 22 17.82 -4.29 -3.10
CA GLY A 22 18.19 -3.26 -4.06
C GLY A 22 18.35 -3.78 -5.49
N ILE A 23 18.26 -2.86 -6.45
CA ILE A 23 18.37 -3.18 -7.89
C ILE A 23 19.70 -3.84 -8.23
N GLU A 24 20.78 -3.59 -7.49
CA GLU A 24 22.11 -4.18 -7.70
C GLU A 24 22.09 -5.72 -7.73
N ASN A 25 21.37 -6.34 -6.80
CA ASN A 25 21.28 -7.79 -6.67
C ASN A 25 20.14 -8.41 -7.49
N LEU A 26 19.32 -7.57 -8.13
CA LEU A 26 18.22 -8.02 -8.96
C LEU A 26 18.75 -8.54 -10.31
N THR A 27 18.27 -9.70 -10.73
CA THR A 27 18.57 -10.31 -12.03
C THR A 27 17.28 -10.44 -12.83
N TRP A 28 17.38 -10.59 -14.15
CA TRP A 28 16.19 -10.78 -14.99
C TRP A 28 15.39 -12.02 -14.57
N ASN A 29 16.07 -13.12 -14.18
CA ASN A 29 15.42 -14.33 -13.69
C ASN A 29 14.56 -14.07 -12.43
N HIS A 30 14.99 -13.17 -11.54
CA HIS A 30 14.19 -12.78 -10.37
C HIS A 30 12.91 -12.07 -10.79
N ILE A 31 12.98 -11.20 -11.81
CA ILE A 31 11.84 -10.47 -12.36
C ILE A 31 10.87 -11.43 -13.05
N GLN A 32 11.36 -12.35 -13.89
CA GLN A 32 10.52 -13.35 -14.55
C GLN A 32 9.78 -14.23 -13.56
N LYS A 33 10.49 -14.76 -12.54
CA LYS A 33 9.85 -15.56 -11.48
C LYS A 33 8.76 -14.78 -10.75
N TYR A 34 8.98 -13.48 -10.49
CA TYR A 34 7.97 -12.66 -9.84
C TYR A 34 6.73 -12.44 -10.72
N ILE A 35 6.91 -12.21 -12.02
CA ILE A 35 5.80 -12.03 -12.98
C ILE A 35 4.97 -13.30 -13.09
N GLU A 36 5.63 -14.46 -13.23
CA GLU A 36 4.96 -15.77 -13.31
C GLU A 36 4.07 -16.03 -12.09
N LEU A 37 4.54 -15.63 -10.90
CA LEU A 37 3.83 -15.86 -9.65
C LEU A 37 2.72 -14.84 -9.39
N THR A 38 2.91 -13.58 -9.77
CA THR A 38 1.97 -12.49 -9.47
C THR A 38 0.90 -12.29 -10.52
N LYS A 39 1.12 -12.74 -11.77
CA LYS A 39 0.18 -12.64 -12.88
C LYS A 39 -0.36 -11.20 -13.08
N ILE A 40 0.54 -10.22 -13.00
CA ILE A 40 0.20 -8.81 -13.22
C ILE A 40 -0.36 -8.65 -14.64
N GLU A 41 -1.58 -8.13 -14.76
CA GLU A 41 -2.26 -7.89 -16.02
C GLU A 41 -1.57 -6.76 -16.82
N ASP A 42 -1.66 -6.84 -18.16
CA ASP A 42 -1.15 -5.83 -19.10
C ASP A 42 0.34 -5.47 -18.95
N LEU A 43 1.18 -6.46 -18.65
CA LEU A 43 2.63 -6.32 -18.62
C LEU A 43 3.23 -6.77 -19.96
N ASN A 44 3.98 -5.89 -20.62
CA ASN A 44 4.73 -6.24 -21.82
C ASN A 44 6.15 -6.67 -21.42
N GLU A 45 6.46 -7.97 -21.54
CA GLU A 45 7.74 -8.55 -21.09
C GLU A 45 8.96 -8.00 -21.84
N ASP A 46 8.85 -7.80 -23.16
CA ASP A 46 9.95 -7.24 -23.96
C ASP A 46 10.28 -5.81 -23.54
N ASN A 47 9.24 -4.97 -23.36
CA ASN A 47 9.43 -3.62 -22.87
C ASN A 47 9.96 -3.62 -21.43
N LEU A 48 9.49 -4.53 -20.58
CA LEU A 48 9.97 -4.66 -19.21
C LEU A 48 11.46 -5.02 -19.14
N PHE A 49 11.93 -5.92 -20.01
CA PHE A 49 13.35 -6.27 -20.08
C PHE A 49 14.22 -5.07 -20.45
N ASN A 50 13.77 -4.29 -21.44
CA ASN A 50 14.46 -3.06 -21.85
C ASN A 50 14.48 -2.04 -20.70
N GLU A 51 13.33 -1.78 -20.08
CA GLU A 51 13.19 -0.88 -18.93
C GLU A 51 14.08 -1.32 -17.75
N PHE A 52 14.15 -2.62 -17.45
CA PHE A 52 15.02 -3.16 -16.41
C PHE A 52 16.50 -2.90 -16.71
N THR A 53 16.92 -3.15 -17.95
CA THR A 53 18.31 -2.95 -18.40
C THR A 53 18.69 -1.47 -18.32
N GLU A 54 17.79 -0.58 -18.75
CA GLU A 54 18.00 0.87 -18.66
C GLU A 54 18.12 1.33 -17.21
N LEU A 55 17.23 0.87 -16.31
CA LEU A 55 17.30 1.23 -14.89
C LEU A 55 18.58 0.71 -14.22
N LYS A 56 19.06 -0.48 -14.60
CA LYS A 56 20.37 -1.00 -14.17
C LYS A 56 21.51 -0.10 -14.62
N LEU A 57 21.50 0.34 -15.87
CA LEU A 57 22.52 1.27 -16.38
C LEU A 57 22.47 2.61 -15.65
N THR A 58 21.27 3.16 -15.45
CA THR A 58 21.07 4.40 -14.69
C THR A 58 21.60 4.26 -13.25
N PHE A 59 21.33 3.13 -12.59
CA PHE A 59 21.88 2.84 -11.26
C PHE A 59 23.41 2.82 -11.26
N GLU A 60 24.05 2.14 -12.22
CA GLU A 60 25.51 2.10 -12.35
C GLU A 60 26.11 3.49 -12.59
N ILE A 61 25.44 4.33 -13.38
CA ILE A 61 25.86 5.73 -13.60
C ILE A 61 25.80 6.52 -12.29
N ILE A 62 24.71 6.38 -11.52
CA ILE A 62 24.54 7.05 -10.22
C ILE A 62 25.61 6.59 -9.23
N LYS A 63 25.90 5.29 -9.18
CA LYS A 63 26.89 4.68 -8.28
C LYS A 63 28.32 5.11 -8.59
N LYS A 64 28.64 5.37 -9.87
CA LYS A 64 29.97 5.83 -10.31
C LYS A 64 30.26 7.30 -10.01
N LYS A 65 29.26 8.09 -9.60
CA LYS A 65 29.49 9.48 -9.19
C LYS A 65 30.35 9.51 -7.92
N GLN A 66 31.19 10.53 -7.77
CA GLN A 66 32.06 10.69 -6.60
C GLN A 66 31.29 10.89 -5.29
N VAL A 67 30.01 11.28 -5.37
CA VAL A 67 29.14 11.48 -4.21
C VAL A 67 28.51 10.16 -3.78
N SER A 68 28.46 9.89 -2.47
CA SER A 68 27.82 8.69 -1.93
C SER A 68 26.37 8.56 -2.38
N LEU A 69 25.94 7.33 -2.71
CA LEU A 69 24.56 7.04 -3.11
C LEU A 69 23.54 7.50 -2.05
N PHE A 70 23.88 7.34 -0.76
CA PHE A 70 23.03 7.79 0.33
C PHE A 70 22.81 9.30 0.30
N ASP A 71 23.90 10.07 0.14
CA ASP A 71 23.82 11.53 0.14
C ASP A 71 23.06 12.04 -1.11
N GLN A 72 23.20 11.35 -2.25
CA GLN A 72 22.41 11.65 -3.46
C GLN A 72 20.90 11.41 -3.26
N ILE A 73 20.52 10.33 -2.58
CA ILE A 73 19.11 10.03 -2.28
C ILE A 73 18.54 11.03 -1.29
N GLN A 74 19.27 11.37 -0.23
CA GLN A 74 18.80 12.36 0.74
C GLN A 74 18.59 13.73 0.09
N PHE A 75 19.52 14.16 -0.77
CA PHE A 75 19.36 15.40 -1.54
C PHE A 75 18.12 15.37 -2.45
N PHE A 76 17.87 14.25 -3.13
CA PHE A 76 16.66 14.07 -3.94
C PHE A 76 15.38 14.21 -3.10
N LEU A 77 15.31 13.52 -1.96
CA LEU A 77 14.12 13.54 -1.08
C LEU A 77 13.84 14.92 -0.51
N SER A 78 14.87 15.67 -0.09
CA SER A 78 14.70 17.04 0.39
C SER A 78 14.10 17.96 -0.69
N ASN A 79 14.54 17.82 -1.94
CA ASN A 79 14.04 18.64 -3.04
C ASN A 79 12.61 18.29 -3.47
N GLU A 80 12.18 17.04 -3.30
CA GLU A 80 10.79 16.64 -3.59
C GLU A 80 9.81 17.11 -2.50
N GLN A 81 10.21 17.09 -1.22
CA GLN A 81 9.36 17.59 -0.12
C GLN A 81 9.03 19.09 -0.27
N GLU A 82 9.93 19.90 -0.81
CA GLU A 82 9.67 21.31 -1.08
C GLU A 82 8.57 21.51 -2.15
N LYS A 83 8.38 20.56 -3.07
CA LYS A 83 7.33 20.61 -4.10
C LYS A 83 5.95 20.24 -3.55
N ASP A 84 5.89 19.25 -2.66
CA ASP A 84 4.63 18.72 -2.10
C ASP A 84 3.98 19.62 -1.05
N THR A 85 4.70 20.58 -0.46
CA THR A 85 4.09 21.59 0.44
C THR A 85 3.00 22.45 -0.23
N ASN A 86 2.87 22.38 -1.57
CA ASN A 86 1.81 23.05 -2.33
C ASN A 86 0.61 22.15 -2.66
N THR A 87 0.57 20.88 -2.24
CA THR A 87 -0.57 19.99 -2.50
C THR A 87 -0.83 19.07 -1.31
N SER A 88 -1.66 19.55 -0.38
CA SER A 88 -2.02 18.86 0.85
C SER A 88 -2.75 17.53 0.60
N LEU A 89 -2.12 16.42 0.96
CA LEU A 89 -2.78 15.14 1.27
C LEU A 89 -2.60 14.84 2.77
N PRO A 90 -3.66 14.74 3.57
CA PRO A 90 -3.53 14.32 4.95
C PRO A 90 -3.56 12.78 5.01
N MET A 91 -2.40 12.14 5.00
CA MET A 91 -2.27 10.82 5.61
C MET A 91 -1.87 11.00 7.08
N THR A 92 -2.86 10.89 7.98
CA THR A 92 -2.59 10.70 9.40
C THR A 92 -1.99 9.32 9.62
N ILE A 93 -0.68 9.20 9.44
CA ILE A 93 0.09 8.13 10.09
C ILE A 93 0.14 8.52 11.56
N ARG A 94 -0.61 7.81 12.41
CA ARG A 94 -0.34 7.85 13.85
C ARG A 94 1.09 7.35 14.05
N GLN A 95 2.01 8.28 14.28
CA GLN A 95 3.31 7.96 14.85
C GLN A 95 3.04 7.37 16.23
N ASN A 96 3.16 6.05 16.35
CA ASN A 96 3.37 5.45 17.65
C ASN A 96 4.79 5.85 18.07
N GLU A 97 4.86 6.69 19.09
CA GLU A 97 6.05 6.89 19.89
C GLU A 97 6.54 5.51 20.37
N MET A 98 7.67 5.05 19.83
CA MET A 98 8.43 3.95 20.39
C MET A 98 9.75 4.53 20.89
N ASP A 99 9.78 4.65 22.21
CA ASP A 99 10.91 4.60 23.13
C ASP A 99 12.30 4.98 22.60
N GLU A 100 12.77 6.12 23.10
CA GLU A 100 14.18 6.46 23.25
C GLU A 100 14.92 5.36 24.02
N LYS A 101 15.69 4.56 23.29
CA LYS A 101 17.05 4.11 23.62
C LYS A 101 17.52 3.21 22.50
N ASP A 102 18.46 3.72 21.70
CA ASP A 102 19.58 3.00 21.11
C ASP A 102 20.39 3.99 20.27
N GLN A 103 21.21 4.78 20.95
CA GLN A 103 22.40 5.37 20.32
C GLN A 103 23.44 4.25 20.21
N GLU A 104 23.47 3.55 19.07
CA GLU A 104 24.68 2.86 18.60
C GLU A 104 24.54 2.49 17.11
N ASP A 105 25.41 3.10 16.29
CA ASP A 105 25.72 2.78 14.90
C ASP A 105 24.62 3.00 13.83
N GLN A 106 24.33 4.27 13.52
CA GLN A 106 23.62 4.64 12.27
C GLN A 106 24.52 4.35 11.06
N THR A 107 24.62 3.08 10.68
CA THR A 107 24.93 2.74 9.30
C THR A 107 23.92 3.49 8.42
N LYS A 108 24.41 4.25 7.44
CA LYS A 108 23.60 5.01 6.48
C LYS A 108 22.76 4.03 5.63
N VAL A 109 21.67 3.50 6.18
CA VAL A 109 20.81 2.52 5.50
C VAL A 109 19.93 3.23 4.49
N ILE A 110 20.06 2.83 3.23
CA ILE A 110 19.17 3.28 2.16
C ILE A 110 17.94 2.38 2.17
N ARG A 111 16.76 2.99 2.31
CA ARG A 111 15.52 2.23 2.15
C ARG A 111 15.26 1.94 0.67
N SER A 112 14.81 0.72 0.37
CA SER A 112 14.60 0.28 -1.02
C SER A 112 13.58 1.17 -1.76
N ASP A 113 12.52 1.63 -1.09
CA ASP A 113 11.49 2.48 -1.70
C ASP A 113 12.05 3.84 -2.16
N GLN A 114 12.94 4.43 -1.37
CA GLN A 114 13.62 5.69 -1.71
C GLN A 114 14.53 5.54 -2.92
N LEU A 115 15.24 4.40 -3.01
CA LEU A 115 16.08 4.07 -4.15
C LEU A 115 15.24 3.95 -5.43
N TRP A 116 14.14 3.20 -5.41
CA TRP A 116 13.26 3.06 -6.56
C TRP A 116 12.63 4.39 -6.99
N ALA A 117 12.19 5.22 -6.03
CA ALA A 117 11.66 6.55 -6.32
C ALA A 117 12.68 7.44 -7.04
N MET A 118 13.92 7.50 -6.54
CA MET A 118 15.00 8.25 -7.18
C MET A 118 15.31 7.70 -8.57
N LEU A 119 15.41 6.37 -8.73
CA LEU A 119 15.70 5.75 -10.02
C LEU A 119 14.65 6.11 -11.07
N PHE A 120 13.37 6.02 -10.72
CA PHE A 120 12.29 6.40 -11.62
C PHE A 120 12.22 7.88 -11.95
N ALA A 121 12.69 8.76 -11.05
CA ALA A 121 12.72 10.20 -11.27
C ALA A 121 13.91 10.64 -12.13
N VAL A 122 15.07 10.01 -11.96
CA VAL A 122 16.30 10.36 -12.68
C VAL A 122 16.36 9.69 -14.06
N ASN A 123 15.69 8.55 -14.24
CA ASN A 123 15.67 7.84 -15.51
C ASN A 123 14.99 8.67 -16.60
N ALA A 124 15.67 8.88 -17.72
CA ALA A 124 15.16 9.71 -18.82
C ALA A 124 14.03 9.05 -19.61
N THR A 125 14.03 7.72 -19.68
CA THR A 125 13.03 6.95 -20.42
C THR A 125 11.83 6.59 -19.53
N PRO A 126 10.60 6.60 -20.08
CA PRO A 126 9.44 6.10 -19.37
C PRO A 126 9.56 4.61 -19.05
N THR A 127 9.39 4.26 -17.78
CA THR A 127 9.52 2.90 -17.26
C THR A 127 8.18 2.38 -16.74
N LEU A 128 7.19 2.29 -17.63
CA LEU A 128 5.80 2.02 -17.24
C LEU A 128 5.63 0.60 -16.67
N ASN A 129 6.23 -0.40 -17.30
CA ASN A 129 6.08 -1.80 -16.88
C ASN A 129 6.81 -2.05 -15.55
N MET A 130 8.02 -1.48 -15.39
CA MET A 130 8.77 -1.54 -14.14
C MET A 130 8.05 -0.80 -13.01
N LYS A 131 7.43 0.36 -13.30
CA LYS A 131 6.60 1.06 -12.30
C LYS A 131 5.41 0.23 -11.87
N LYS A 132 4.68 -0.41 -12.80
CA LYS A 132 3.57 -1.32 -12.44
C LYS A 132 4.04 -2.42 -11.50
N LEU A 133 5.17 -3.05 -11.83
CA LEU A 133 5.74 -4.14 -11.02
C LEU A 133 6.12 -3.67 -9.62
N ILE A 134 6.86 -2.56 -9.52
CA ILE A 134 7.32 -2.01 -8.24
C ILE A 134 6.17 -1.42 -7.41
N TYR A 135 5.17 -0.79 -8.03
CA TYR A 135 3.98 -0.32 -7.32
C TYR A 135 3.14 -1.48 -6.79
N PHE A 136 3.00 -2.55 -7.57
CA PHE A 136 2.34 -3.77 -7.09
C PHE A 136 3.10 -4.36 -5.89
N LEU A 137 4.43 -4.45 -5.97
CA LEU A 137 5.29 -4.90 -4.87
C LEU A 137 5.05 -4.08 -3.58
N TYR A 138 5.07 -2.75 -3.67
CA TYR A 138 4.89 -1.87 -2.50
C TYR A 138 3.42 -1.71 -2.07
N SER A 139 2.46 -2.21 -2.85
CA SER A 139 1.06 -2.29 -2.42
C SER A 139 0.83 -3.40 -1.40
N ILE A 140 1.77 -4.36 -1.30
CA ILE A 140 1.71 -5.45 -0.34
C ILE A 140 2.14 -4.92 1.03
N PRO A 141 1.26 -4.92 2.06
CA PRO A 141 1.60 -4.41 3.37
C PRO A 141 2.66 -5.31 4.03
N ALA A 142 3.70 -4.69 4.60
CA ALA A 142 4.78 -5.41 5.27
C ALA A 142 4.38 -6.04 6.62
N SER A 143 3.19 -5.71 7.13
CA SER A 143 2.72 -6.16 8.44
C SER A 143 1.21 -6.39 8.45
N ASN A 144 0.78 -7.33 9.29
CA ASN A 144 -0.62 -7.58 9.59
C ASN A 144 -1.26 -6.50 10.47
N ALA A 145 -0.48 -5.54 10.98
CA ALA A 145 -0.97 -4.48 11.87
C ALA A 145 -2.19 -3.72 11.31
N TYR A 146 -2.24 -3.50 9.99
CA TYR A 146 -3.40 -2.88 9.35
C TYR A 146 -4.67 -3.75 9.51
N VAL A 147 -4.55 -5.05 9.24
CA VAL A 147 -5.65 -6.01 9.36
C VAL A 147 -6.04 -6.21 10.84
N GLU A 148 -5.07 -6.23 11.75
CA GLU A 148 -5.32 -6.29 13.19
C GLU A 148 -6.08 -5.06 13.71
N CYS A 149 -5.79 -3.87 13.17
CA CYS A 149 -6.59 -2.67 13.44
C CYS A 149 -8.04 -2.84 12.96
N VAL A 150 -8.25 -3.37 11.76
CA VAL A 150 -9.59 -3.68 11.25
C VAL A 150 -10.31 -4.70 12.13
N PHE A 151 -9.62 -5.75 12.58
CA PHE A 151 -10.19 -6.73 13.50
C PHE A 151 -10.50 -6.15 14.88
N SER A 152 -9.70 -5.21 15.36
CA SER A 152 -9.96 -4.49 16.61
C SER A 152 -11.24 -3.65 16.52
N ASP A 153 -11.40 -2.89 15.43
CA ASP A 153 -12.63 -2.14 15.16
C ASP A 153 -13.84 -3.07 15.01
N MET A 154 -13.68 -4.18 14.27
CA MET A 154 -14.74 -5.17 14.07
C MET A 154 -15.15 -5.81 15.40
N LYS A 155 -14.20 -6.15 16.28
CA LYS A 155 -14.46 -6.71 17.60
C LYS A 155 -15.22 -5.72 18.49
N TYR A 156 -14.90 -4.43 18.40
CA TYR A 156 -15.64 -3.38 19.10
C TYR A 156 -17.09 -3.33 18.63
N LEU A 157 -17.32 -3.28 17.31
CA LEU A 157 -18.67 -3.23 16.72
C LEU A 157 -19.50 -4.49 16.98
N LEU A 158 -18.88 -5.68 17.00
CA LEU A 158 -19.55 -6.95 17.26
C LEU A 158 -19.95 -7.14 18.73
N ASN A 159 -19.14 -6.64 19.67
CA ASN A 159 -19.34 -6.85 21.10
C ASN A 159 -20.20 -5.76 21.75
N ASP A 160 -20.55 -4.69 21.03
CA ASP A 160 -21.47 -3.67 21.54
C ASP A 160 -22.88 -4.27 21.69
N SER A 161 -23.19 -4.69 22.92
CA SER A 161 -24.43 -5.37 23.28
C SER A 161 -25.68 -4.49 23.07
N ARG A 162 -25.51 -3.16 22.92
CA ARG A 162 -26.62 -2.23 22.63
C ARG A 162 -26.99 -2.17 21.15
N ASN A 163 -26.08 -2.52 20.23
CA ASN A 163 -26.29 -2.46 18.78
C ASN A 163 -25.69 -3.68 18.10
N ARG A 164 -26.39 -4.83 18.18
CA ARG A 164 -26.06 -6.00 17.37
C ARG A 164 -26.35 -5.71 15.89
N MET A 165 -25.38 -5.12 15.22
CA MET A 165 -25.39 -4.95 13.77
C MET A 165 -25.18 -6.29 13.06
N SER A 166 -25.72 -6.42 11.85
CA SER A 166 -25.42 -7.56 11.00
C SER A 166 -23.96 -7.50 10.52
N VAL A 167 -23.37 -8.64 10.17
CA VAL A 167 -21.99 -8.70 9.66
C VAL A 167 -21.82 -7.84 8.41
N GLU A 168 -22.84 -7.80 7.56
CA GLU A 168 -22.86 -6.98 6.33
C GLU A 168 -22.82 -5.49 6.66
N SER A 169 -23.54 -5.07 7.69
CA SER A 169 -23.57 -3.66 8.12
C SER A 169 -22.23 -3.24 8.74
N ILE A 170 -21.61 -4.13 9.53
CA ILE A 170 -20.26 -3.90 10.09
C ILE A 170 -19.23 -3.79 8.98
N ALA A 171 -19.29 -4.68 7.98
CA ALA A 171 -18.39 -4.65 6.83
C ALA A 171 -18.55 -3.33 6.04
N ALA A 172 -19.78 -2.90 5.76
CA ALA A 172 -20.04 -1.64 5.06
C ALA A 172 -19.54 -0.42 5.84
N GLU A 173 -19.77 -0.37 7.15
CA GLU A 173 -19.26 0.72 8.00
C GLU A 173 -17.73 0.78 7.99
N LEU A 174 -17.06 -0.36 8.14
CA LEU A 174 -15.60 -0.43 8.12
C LEU A 174 -15.03 0.01 6.77
N GLN A 175 -15.65 -0.41 5.66
CA GLN A 175 -15.26 0.03 4.31
C GLN A 175 -15.37 1.55 4.16
N ILE A 176 -16.49 2.13 4.57
CA ILE A 176 -16.70 3.58 4.50
C ILE A 176 -15.69 4.32 5.39
N ARG A 177 -15.49 3.86 6.63
CA ARG A 177 -14.59 4.50 7.59
C ARG A 177 -13.12 4.43 7.17
N ARG A 178 -12.69 3.30 6.61
CA ARG A 178 -11.27 3.06 6.29
C ARG A 178 -10.89 3.55 4.89
N ASN A 179 -11.82 3.54 3.94
CA ASN A 179 -11.56 3.95 2.55
C ASN A 179 -12.07 5.36 2.24
N GLY A 180 -12.90 5.95 3.10
CA GLY A 180 -13.39 7.31 2.94
C GLY A 180 -12.30 8.34 3.25
N SER A 181 -11.96 9.15 2.26
CA SER A 181 -11.09 10.33 2.39
C SER A 181 -11.86 11.59 2.85
N ILE A 182 -13.17 11.46 3.04
CA ILE A 182 -14.09 12.56 3.35
C ILE A 182 -14.20 12.70 4.87
N SER A 183 -14.06 13.94 5.38
CA SER A 183 -14.29 14.21 6.80
C SER A 183 -15.73 13.87 7.19
N GLY A 184 -15.99 13.54 8.47
CA GLY A 184 -17.36 13.23 8.91
C GLY A 184 -18.36 14.36 8.63
N ILE A 185 -17.91 15.62 8.64
CA ILE A 185 -18.72 16.79 8.33
C ILE A 185 -19.07 16.84 6.84
N ASP A 186 -18.09 16.60 5.99
CA ASP A 186 -18.28 16.65 4.54
C ASP A 186 -19.05 15.43 4.05
N MET A 187 -18.89 14.28 4.70
CA MET A 187 -19.69 13.09 4.43
C MET A 187 -21.14 13.32 4.81
N HIS A 188 -21.41 13.96 5.96
CA HIS A 188 -22.77 14.33 6.33
C HIS A 188 -23.42 15.29 5.31
N LYS A 189 -22.70 16.33 4.87
CA LYS A 189 -23.17 17.24 3.81
C LYS A 189 -23.41 16.49 2.49
N TYR A 190 -22.50 15.58 2.12
CA TYR A 190 -22.63 14.75 0.93
C TYR A 190 -23.91 13.90 1.00
N LEU A 191 -24.13 13.18 2.10
CA LEU A 191 -25.33 12.37 2.32
C LEU A 191 -26.60 13.22 2.23
N LEU A 192 -26.59 14.44 2.77
CA LEU A 192 -27.73 15.36 2.68
C LEU A 192 -28.02 15.84 1.25
N SER A 193 -27.02 15.86 0.37
CA SER A 193 -27.21 16.25 -1.04
C SER A 193 -27.77 15.14 -1.92
N GLN A 194 -27.66 13.87 -1.48
CA GLN A 194 -28.10 12.70 -2.24
C GLN A 194 -29.51 12.25 -1.82
N LYS A 195 -30.54 12.83 -2.45
CA LYS A 195 -31.96 12.53 -2.13
C LYS A 195 -32.32 11.05 -2.25
N GLU A 196 -31.90 10.38 -3.32
CA GLU A 196 -32.19 8.95 -3.53
C GLU A 196 -31.62 8.07 -2.41
N LEU A 197 -30.42 8.42 -1.92
CA LEU A 197 -29.79 7.70 -0.81
C LEU A 197 -30.52 7.94 0.51
N LEU A 198 -30.99 9.17 0.77
CA LEU A 198 -31.81 9.48 1.95
C LEU A 198 -33.15 8.76 1.91
N GLU A 199 -33.78 8.66 0.74
CA GLU A 199 -35.00 7.89 0.52
C GLU A 199 -34.75 6.41 0.78
N ALA A 200 -33.66 5.84 0.27
CA ALA A 200 -33.28 4.46 0.54
C ALA A 200 -33.02 4.20 2.04
N ILE A 201 -32.28 5.11 2.71
CA ILE A 201 -32.00 5.03 4.15
C ILE A 201 -33.27 5.14 4.97
N SER A 202 -34.20 6.02 4.61
CA SER A 202 -35.47 6.19 5.33
C SER A 202 -36.51 5.11 5.00
N SER A 203 -36.33 4.38 3.88
CA SER A 203 -37.24 3.32 3.48
C SER A 203 -37.24 2.15 4.47
N ASN A 204 -38.43 1.60 4.72
CA ASN A 204 -38.60 0.37 5.50
C ASN A 204 -38.27 -0.90 4.69
N ASN A 205 -38.01 -0.77 3.38
CA ASN A 205 -37.68 -1.88 2.49
C ASN A 205 -36.42 -2.65 2.93
N LYS A 206 -35.55 -1.99 3.70
CA LYS A 206 -34.33 -2.58 4.29
C LYS A 206 -34.60 -3.61 5.40
N TYR A 207 -35.78 -3.57 6.02
CA TYR A 207 -36.19 -4.54 7.03
C TYR A 207 -37.14 -5.56 6.39
N THR A 208 -36.59 -6.56 5.71
CA THR A 208 -37.41 -7.68 5.24
C THR A 208 -37.98 -8.41 6.45
N LEU A 209 -39.28 -8.31 6.66
CA LEU A 209 -40.02 -9.05 7.69
C LEU A 209 -39.82 -10.55 7.44
N LYS A 210 -38.93 -11.20 8.21
CA LYS A 210 -38.94 -12.66 8.34
C LYS A 210 -40.26 -13.07 9.03
N LYS A 211 -41.33 -13.22 8.25
CA LYS A 211 -42.44 -14.13 8.59
C LYS A 211 -41.85 -15.55 8.44
N GLN A 212 -41.96 -16.50 9.37
CA GLN A 212 -43.01 -16.80 10.33
C GLN A 212 -42.39 -17.44 11.60
N ARG A 213 -42.92 -17.14 12.80
CA ARG A 213 -42.95 -18.14 13.87
C ARG A 213 -44.05 -19.13 13.48
N ILE A 214 -43.68 -20.39 13.38
CA ILE A 214 -44.64 -21.50 13.37
C ILE A 214 -44.86 -21.82 14.85
N ASP A 215 -46.10 -21.63 15.31
CA ASP A 215 -46.59 -22.07 16.61
C ASP A 215 -46.63 -23.60 16.70
#